data_AF-A0A401GZ35-F1
#
_entry.id   AF-A0A401GZ35-F1
#
_cell.length_a   1.000
_cell.length_b   1.000
_cell.length_c   1.000
_cell.angle_alpha   90.00
_cell.angle_beta   90.00
_cell.angle_gamma   90.00
#
_symmetry.space_group_name_H-M   'P 1'
#
loop_
_entity.id
_entity.type
_entity.pdbx_description
1 polymer ?
#
loop_
_entity_poly.entity_id
_entity_poly.type
_entity_poly.pdbx_seq_one_letter_code
_entity_poly.pdbx_strand_id
1 'polypeptide(L)'
;MGPDGLQRLPTRGRKLSTTQTRYPWRHRTKCKIFSHTPAEKALLKVKWKEHKDAYHTALREAREVVLTEAERLHERFGSHSVDYYFKAIMQRSCLSSKRAVSHWNAFLSKETKLYNDGEVPSTLQ
;
A
#
# COMPACT_ATOMS: atom_id res chain seq x y z
N MET A 1 -24.60 -6.69 27.30
CA MET A 1 -24.76 -6.65 25.83
C MET A 1 -23.99 -5.42 25.34
N GLY A 2 -22.85 -5.45 24.66
CA GLY A 2 -21.89 -6.45 24.19
C GLY A 2 -20.68 -5.65 23.66
N PRO A 3 -19.57 -6.31 23.31
CA PRO A 3 -19.00 -5.92 22.03
C PRO A 3 -18.74 -7.18 21.20
N ASP A 4 -19.21 -7.16 19.96
CA ASP A 4 -18.84 -8.11 18.92
C ASP A 4 -17.33 -8.05 18.69
N GLY A 5 -16.59 -8.73 19.55
CA GLY A 5 -15.25 -9.21 19.27
C GLY A 5 -15.41 -10.38 18.31
N LEU A 6 -15.54 -10.10 17.02
CA LEU A 6 -15.43 -11.11 15.97
C LEU A 6 -13.99 -11.65 15.93
N GLN A 7 -13.60 -12.44 16.93
CA GLN A 7 -12.49 -13.36 16.79
C GLN A 7 -12.95 -14.48 15.85
N ARG A 8 -12.31 -14.56 14.69
CA ARG A 8 -12.56 -15.63 13.73
C ARG A 8 -12.25 -16.97 14.40
N LEU A 9 -13.27 -17.83 14.50
CA LEU A 9 -13.10 -19.17 15.07
C LEU A 9 -12.15 -20.01 14.19
N PRO A 10 -11.21 -20.76 14.79
CA PRO A 10 -10.30 -21.62 14.03
C PRO A 10 -11.08 -22.77 13.40
N THR A 11 -11.18 -22.78 12.07
CA THR A 11 -11.77 -23.88 11.31
C THR A 11 -10.88 -25.13 11.39
N ARG A 12 -11.50 -26.32 11.54
CA ARG A 12 -10.86 -27.64 11.72
C ARG A 12 -9.72 -27.97 10.74
N GLY A 13 -9.75 -27.44 9.51
CA GLY A 13 -8.72 -27.68 8.48
C GLY A 13 -7.54 -26.70 8.49
N ARG A 14 -7.59 -25.63 9.31
CA ARG A 14 -6.57 -24.57 9.28
C ARG A 14 -5.51 -24.85 10.35
N LYS A 15 -4.46 -25.58 9.98
CA LYS A 15 -3.22 -25.60 10.78
C LYS A 15 -2.59 -24.20 10.70
N LEU A 16 -2.79 -23.38 11.73
CA LEU A 16 -2.01 -22.15 11.93
C LEU A 16 -0.58 -22.58 12.29
N SER A 17 0.21 -22.93 11.28
CA SER A 17 1.67 -23.01 11.43
C SER A 17 2.17 -21.58 11.63
N THR A 18 2.17 -21.14 12.89
CA THR A 18 2.66 -19.81 13.28
C THR A 18 4.17 -19.78 13.49
N THR A 19 4.86 -20.84 13.08
CA THR A 19 6.29 -20.99 13.26
C THR A 19 6.91 -21.28 11.90
N GLN A 20 7.02 -20.24 11.07
CA GLN A 20 8.19 -20.18 10.20
C GLN A 20 9.40 -20.31 11.13
N THR A 21 10.14 -21.40 10.98
CA THR A 21 11.32 -21.71 11.78
C THR A 21 12.25 -20.50 11.71
N ARG A 22 12.42 -19.82 12.84
CA ARG A 22 13.30 -18.66 12.92
C ARG A 22 14.70 -19.15 12.66
N TYR A 23 15.30 -18.72 11.56
CA TYR A 23 16.67 -19.09 11.24
C TYR A 23 17.63 -18.56 12.31
N PRO A 24 18.45 -19.43 12.94
CA PRO A 24 19.28 -19.05 14.08
C PRO A 24 20.34 -17.98 13.74
N TRP A 25 20.71 -17.83 12.47
CA TRP A 25 21.65 -16.81 12.00
C TRP A 25 21.03 -15.44 11.72
N ARG A 26 19.70 -15.29 11.82
CA ARG A 26 19.03 -13.99 11.63
C ARG A 26 18.91 -13.26 12.97
N HIS A 27 19.93 -12.46 13.32
CA HIS A 27 19.86 -11.54 14.45
C HIS A 27 19.10 -10.28 14.05
N ARG A 28 17.80 -10.22 14.38
CA ARG A 28 17.03 -8.97 14.26
C ARG A 28 17.17 -8.18 15.54
N THR A 29 17.70 -6.96 15.45
CA THR A 29 17.71 -6.00 16.56
C THR A 29 16.26 -5.74 16.98
N LYS A 30 15.92 -6.00 18.24
CA LYS A 30 14.58 -5.71 18.75
C LYS A 30 14.38 -4.19 18.72
N CYS A 31 13.39 -3.71 17.98
CA CYS A 31 13.01 -2.31 18.03
C CYS A 31 12.51 -1.97 19.44
N LYS A 32 13.04 -0.91 20.05
CA LYS A 32 12.49 -0.37 21.30
C LYS A 32 11.13 0.25 21.00
N ILE A 33 10.07 -0.32 21.57
CA ILE A 33 8.70 0.21 21.42
C ILE A 33 8.47 1.15 22.60
N PHE A 34 8.38 2.45 22.33
CA PHE A 34 7.93 3.43 23.32
C PHE A 34 6.41 3.38 23.39
N SER A 35 5.86 3.09 24.57
CA SER A 35 4.42 3.03 24.78
C SER A 35 3.87 4.40 25.12
N HIS A 36 2.87 4.86 24.38
CA HIS A 36 2.12 6.07 24.69
C HIS A 36 1.18 5.89 25.89
N THR A 37 1.09 6.93 26.72
CA THR A 37 0.07 7.00 27.78
C THR A 37 -1.34 7.13 27.19
N PRO A 38 -2.42 6.81 27.94
CA PRO A 38 -3.79 6.97 27.45
C PRO A 38 -4.13 8.40 27.02
N ALA A 39 -3.61 9.41 27.74
CA ALA A 39 -3.79 10.82 27.41
C ALA A 39 -3.10 11.19 26.08
N GLU A 40 -1.86 10.73 25.86
CA GLU A 40 -1.16 10.92 24.59
C GLU A 40 -1.91 10.29 23.41
N LYS A 41 -2.45 9.08 23.60
CA LYS A 41 -3.25 8.41 22.56
C LYS A 41 -4.51 9.20 22.21
N ALA A 42 -5.18 9.80 23.20
CA ALA A 42 -6.35 10.64 22.96
C ALA A 42 -5.99 11.89 22.14
N LEU A 43 -4.89 12.59 22.51
CA LEU A 43 -4.39 13.74 21.75
C LEU A 43 -4.00 13.36 20.32
N LEU A 44 -3.33 12.23 20.14
CA LEU A 44 -2.93 11.73 18.83
C LEU A 44 -4.15 11.45 17.95
N LYS A 45 -5.20 10.87 18.52
CA LYS A 45 -6.46 10.60 17.81
C LYS A 45 -7.14 11.86 17.32
N VAL A 46 -7.13 12.94 18.12
CA VAL A 46 -7.65 14.24 17.72
C VAL A 46 -6.85 14.79 16.54
N LYS A 47 -5.51 14.83 16.67
CA LYS A 47 -4.62 15.30 15.58
C LYS A 47 -4.79 14.51 14.29
N TRP A 48 -4.93 13.18 14.38
CA TRP A 48 -5.16 12.33 13.23
C TRP A 48 -6.50 12.63 12.55
N LYS A 49 -7.55 12.89 13.34
CA LYS A 49 -8.85 13.26 12.79
C LYS A 49 -8.77 14.60 12.08
N GLU A 50 -8.21 15.62 12.73
CA GLU A 50 -8.02 16.95 12.14
C GLU A 50 -7.23 16.89 10.84
N HIS A 51 -6.10 16.18 10.84
CA HIS A 51 -5.28 15.99 9.65
C HIS A 51 -6.05 15.26 8.54
N LYS A 52 -6.79 14.19 8.89
CA LYS A 52 -7.59 13.44 7.92
C LYS A 52 -8.67 14.31 7.29
N ASP A 53 -9.37 15.09 8.11
CA ASP A 53 -10.42 15.98 7.66
C ASP A 53 -9.82 17.06 6.73
N ALA A 54 -8.76 17.75 7.16
CA ALA A 54 -8.05 18.74 6.34
C ALA A 54 -7.54 18.17 5.01
N TYR A 55 -6.96 16.97 5.05
CA TYR A 55 -6.50 16.26 3.85
C TYR A 55 -7.64 15.97 2.87
N HIS A 56 -8.79 15.50 3.36
CA HIS A 56 -9.94 15.23 2.50
C HIS A 56 -10.59 16.50 1.95
N THR A 57 -10.59 17.60 2.70
CA THR A 57 -11.06 18.91 2.22
C THR A 57 -10.16 19.40 1.08
N ALA A 58 -8.85 19.42 1.28
CA ALA A 58 -7.89 19.81 0.25
C ALA A 58 -7.97 18.93 -1.01
N LEU A 59 -8.18 17.62 -0.84
CA LEU A 59 -8.42 16.71 -1.97
C LEU A 59 -9.70 17.03 -2.74
N ARG A 60 -10.76 17.49 -2.06
CA ARG A 60 -12.03 17.85 -2.70
C ARG A 60 -11.87 19.12 -3.53
N GLU A 61 -11.28 20.14 -2.94
CA GLU A 61 -10.98 21.41 -3.61
C GLU A 61 -10.12 21.18 -4.86
N ALA A 62 -9.07 20.36 -4.75
CA ALA A 62 -8.24 20.00 -5.90
C ALA A 62 -9.03 19.28 -7.01
N ARG A 63 -9.98 18.40 -6.65
CA ARG A 63 -10.84 17.70 -7.62
C ARG A 63 -11.81 18.64 -8.30
N GLU A 64 -12.35 19.62 -7.59
CA GLU A 64 -13.24 20.64 -8.17
C GLU A 64 -12.51 21.45 -9.26
N VAL A 65 -11.27 21.88 -8.98
CA VAL A 65 -10.44 22.55 -10.00
C VAL A 65 -10.27 21.67 -11.24
N VAL A 66 -9.91 20.38 -11.07
CA VAL A 66 -9.77 19.45 -12.20
C VAL A 66 -11.07 19.28 -12.98
N LEU A 67 -12.22 19.25 -12.28
CA LEU A 67 -13.52 19.11 -12.90
C LEU A 67 -13.87 20.35 -13.75
N THR A 68 -13.62 21.56 -13.23
CA THR A 68 -13.82 22.79 -14.01
C THR A 68 -12.94 22.85 -15.26
N GLU A 69 -11.71 22.36 -15.20
CA GLU A 69 -10.86 22.26 -16.40
C GLU A 69 -11.37 21.21 -17.39
N ALA A 70 -11.93 20.10 -16.90
CA ALA A 70 -12.56 19.09 -17.75
C ALA A 70 -13.79 19.63 -18.48
N GLU A 71 -14.61 20.46 -17.83
CA GLU A 71 -15.73 21.16 -18.44
C GLU A 71 -15.26 22.12 -19.54
N ARG A 72 -14.21 22.92 -19.29
CA ARG A 72 -13.61 23.79 -20.31
C ARG A 72 -13.10 23.02 -21.52
N LEU A 73 -12.48 21.85 -21.31
CA LEU A 73 -12.04 20.98 -22.41
C LEU A 73 -13.23 20.44 -23.20
N HIS A 74 -14.30 20.06 -22.51
CA HIS A 74 -15.52 19.62 -23.16
C HIS A 74 -16.15 20.72 -24.01
N GLU A 75 -16.28 21.94 -23.49
CA GLU A 75 -16.81 23.08 -24.24
C GLU A 75 -15.95 23.41 -25.47
N ARG A 76 -14.62 23.32 -25.33
CA ARG A 76 -13.69 23.65 -26.41
C ARG A 76 -13.65 22.62 -27.53
N PHE A 77 -13.71 21.33 -27.20
CA PHE A 77 -13.51 20.26 -28.18
C PHE A 77 -14.80 19.50 -28.53
N GLY A 78 -15.80 19.47 -27.65
CA GLY A 78 -17.12 18.87 -27.85
C GLY A 78 -17.18 17.36 -28.12
N SER A 79 -16.04 16.72 -28.39
CA SER A 79 -15.98 15.36 -28.94
C SER A 79 -16.24 14.26 -27.92
N HIS A 80 -15.92 14.47 -26.65
CA HIS A 80 -16.05 13.47 -25.57
C HIS A 80 -16.75 14.10 -24.37
N SER A 81 -17.29 13.28 -23.46
CA SER A 81 -17.95 13.77 -22.24
C SER A 81 -16.97 14.43 -21.26
N VAL A 82 -17.50 15.27 -20.35
CA VAL A 82 -16.72 15.87 -19.24
C VAL A 82 -16.00 14.79 -18.41
N ASP A 83 -16.69 13.69 -18.09
CA ASP A 83 -16.11 12.56 -17.33
C ASP A 83 -14.91 11.92 -18.06
N TYR A 84 -14.94 11.86 -19.39
CA TYR A 84 -13.80 11.40 -20.18
C TYR A 84 -12.59 12.33 -19.98
N TYR A 85 -12.77 13.64 -20.13
CA TYR A 85 -11.68 14.61 -19.94
C TYR A 85 -11.17 14.63 -18.50
N PHE A 86 -12.07 14.53 -17.51
CA PHE A 86 -11.71 14.40 -16.10
C PHE A 86 -10.81 13.18 -15.86
N LYS A 87 -11.22 12.01 -16.36
CA LYS A 87 -10.41 10.78 -16.28
C LYS A 87 -9.09 10.93 -17.01
N ALA A 88 -9.06 11.53 -18.19
CA ALA A 88 -7.85 11.74 -18.97
C ALA A 88 -6.83 12.64 -18.24
N ILE A 89 -7.28 13.70 -17.56
CA ILE A 89 -6.41 14.55 -16.73
C ILE A 89 -5.81 13.74 -15.58
N MET A 90 -6.62 12.93 -14.89
CA MET A 90 -6.20 12.14 -13.72
C MET A 90 -5.31 10.93 -14.09
N GLN A 91 -5.57 10.27 -15.22
CA GLN A 91 -4.93 9.01 -15.63
C GLN A 91 -3.51 9.18 -16.18
N ARG A 92 -3.02 10.39 -16.40
CA ARG A 92 -1.71 10.64 -17.03
C ARG A 92 -0.52 10.02 -16.26
N SER A 93 -0.68 9.76 -14.97
CA SER A 93 0.31 9.03 -14.14
C SER A 93 0.22 7.50 -14.24
N CYS A 94 -0.96 6.96 -14.57
CA CYS A 94 -1.22 5.51 -14.68
C CYS A 94 -0.86 4.93 -16.04
N LEU A 95 -0.59 5.78 -17.05
CA LEU A 95 0.07 5.39 -18.29
C LEU A 95 1.56 5.09 -18.05
N SER A 96 1.86 4.27 -17.02
CA SER A 96 3.13 3.58 -16.94
C SER A 96 3.21 2.67 -18.15
N SER A 97 4.21 2.87 -18.99
CA SER A 97 4.58 1.85 -19.96
C SER A 97 4.71 0.50 -19.22
N LYS A 98 4.32 -0.60 -19.89
CA LYS A 98 4.59 -1.93 -19.36
C LYS A 98 6.11 -2.03 -19.21
N ARG A 99 6.61 -1.92 -17.96
CA ARG A 99 8.04 -2.07 -17.70
C ARG A 99 8.40 -3.49 -18.09
N ALA A 100 9.21 -3.62 -19.14
CA ALA A 100 9.73 -4.92 -19.52
C ALA A 100 10.48 -5.49 -18.32
N VAL A 101 10.19 -6.75 -17.99
CA VAL A 101 10.93 -7.44 -16.93
C VAL A 101 12.36 -7.58 -17.44
N SER A 102 13.31 -6.89 -16.80
CA SER A 102 14.72 -7.07 -17.09
C SER A 102 15.10 -8.51 -16.77
N HIS A 103 15.72 -9.21 -17.74
CA HIS A 103 16.24 -10.57 -17.56
C HIS A 103 17.16 -10.65 -16.34
N TRP A 104 17.93 -9.59 -16.08
CA TRP A 104 18.79 -9.50 -14.90
C TRP A 104 18.00 -9.45 -13.59
N ASN A 105 16.91 -8.69 -13.53
CA ASN A 105 16.05 -8.64 -12.34
C ASN A 105 15.32 -9.97 -12.10
N ALA A 106 14.92 -10.66 -13.18
CA ALA A 106 14.34 -11.98 -13.10
C ALA A 106 15.35 -13.01 -12.57
N PHE A 107 16.60 -12.95 -13.05
CA PHE A 107 17.72 -13.76 -12.55
C PHE A 107 17.99 -13.49 -11.07
N LEU A 108 18.20 -12.22 -10.69
CA LEU A 108 18.42 -11.82 -9.29
C LEU A 108 17.28 -12.25 -8.37
N SER A 109 16.03 -12.15 -8.82
CA SER A 109 14.89 -12.61 -8.02
C SER A 109 14.90 -14.12 -7.81
N LYS A 110 15.32 -14.91 -8.80
CA LYS A 110 15.46 -16.37 -8.67
C LYS A 110 16.61 -16.73 -7.75
N GLU A 111 17.78 -16.12 -7.94
CA GLU A 111 18.94 -16.29 -7.06
C GLU A 111 18.59 -15.94 -5.61
N THR A 112 18.03 -14.74 -5.38
CA THR A 112 17.62 -14.30 -4.04
C THR A 112 16.61 -15.26 -3.41
N LYS A 113 15.74 -15.86 -4.21
CA LYS A 113 14.81 -16.88 -3.75
C LYS A 113 15.55 -18.17 -3.35
N LEU A 114 16.46 -18.67 -4.18
CA LEU A 114 17.30 -19.84 -3.87
C LEU A 114 18.11 -19.63 -2.58
N TYR A 115 18.73 -18.45 -2.41
CA TYR A 115 19.43 -18.08 -1.17
C TYR A 115 18.51 -18.03 0.05
N ASN A 116 17.26 -17.57 -0.12
CA ASN A 116 16.29 -17.53 0.99
C ASN A 116 15.69 -18.91 1.31
N ASP A 117 15.55 -19.78 0.30
CA ASP A 117 15.04 -21.14 0.44
C ASP A 117 16.14 -22.12 0.92
N GLY A 118 17.40 -21.70 0.92
CA GLY A 118 18.55 -22.48 1.38
C GLY A 118 19.06 -23.49 0.36
N GLU A 119 18.60 -23.39 -0.88
CA GLU A 119 18.93 -24.26 -2.02
C GLU A 119 20.16 -23.73 -2.78
N VAL A 120 21.18 -23.24 -2.06
CA VAL A 120 22.38 -22.71 -2.72
C VAL A 120 23.18 -23.88 -3.30
N PRO A 121 23.42 -23.93 -4.62
CA PRO A 121 24.34 -24.92 -5.18
C PRO A 121 25.76 -24.56 -4.72
N SER A 122 26.47 -25.53 -4.14
CA SER A 122 27.82 -25.40 -3.58
C SER A 122 28.93 -25.13 -4.61
N THR A 123 28.61 -24.70 -5.82
CA THR A 123 29.50 -24.74 -6.99
C THR A 123 30.08 -23.38 -7.39
N LEU A 124 30.06 -22.38 -6.50
CA LEU A 124 30.75 -21.10 -6.69
C LEU A 124 31.60 -20.74 -5.45
N GLN A 125 32.49 -21.67 -5.07
CA GLN A 125 33.69 -21.37 -4.27
C GLN A 125 34.93 -21.60 -5.12
#